data_AF-A0A7S1LDR1-F1
#
_entry.id   AF-A0A7S1LDR1-F1
#
_cell.length_a   1.000
_cell.length_b   1.000
_cell.length_c   1.000
_cell.angle_alpha   90.00
_cell.angle_beta   90.00
_cell.angle_gamma   90.00
#
_symmetry.space_group_name_H-M   'P 1'
#
loop_
_entity.id
_entity.type
_entity.pdbx_description
1 polymer ?
#
loop_
_entity_poly.entity_id
_entity_poly.type
_entity_poly.pdbx_seq_one_letter_code
_entity_poly.pdbx_strand_id
1 'polypeptide(L)'
;LYAQYGAPIRVVGHSLGAATSILAAMDVVTHISSDVSVYNFGEPRVGTSAFSQWASGRLPAGKQFRVTHKRDPVPHVPPMLLDFLHAPHELWYDNDGDTTYDNCADSPTHESPDCSDSIIPYGIDDHLLYLGICTECSCDSKRLIDTYGPKVAARLLARMSKKNKAQP
;
A
#
# COMPACT_ATOMS: atom_id res chain seq x y z
N LEU A 1 19.05 18.37 -12.29
CA LEU A 1 19.37 18.54 -10.85
C LEU A 1 19.24 17.25 -10.04
N TYR A 2 18.24 16.36 -10.27
CA TYR A 2 18.17 15.04 -9.60
C TYR A 2 19.11 13.96 -10.19
N ALA A 3 19.39 14.00 -11.49
CA ALA A 3 20.25 13.02 -12.16
C ALA A 3 21.75 13.12 -11.80
N GLN A 4 22.16 14.10 -11.00
CA GLN A 4 23.58 14.43 -10.77
C GLN A 4 24.18 13.79 -9.50
N TYR A 5 23.37 13.15 -8.65
CA TYR A 5 23.83 12.60 -7.36
C TYR A 5 23.58 11.10 -7.13
N GLY A 6 22.99 10.36 -8.08
CA GLY A 6 22.88 8.89 -8.00
C GLY A 6 22.16 8.36 -6.74
N ALA A 7 21.33 9.18 -6.09
CA ALA A 7 20.63 8.78 -4.87
C ALA A 7 19.39 7.94 -5.20
N PRO A 8 19.06 6.92 -4.40
CA PRO A 8 17.87 6.11 -4.59
C PRO A 8 16.61 6.97 -4.42
N ILE A 9 15.66 6.83 -5.34
CA ILE A 9 14.37 7.54 -5.30
C ILE A 9 13.32 6.59 -4.72
N ARG A 10 12.64 7.04 -3.66
CA ARG A 10 11.50 6.31 -3.08
C ARG A 10 10.24 7.12 -3.30
N VAL A 11 9.25 6.52 -3.94
CA VAL A 11 7.93 7.12 -4.14
C VAL A 11 6.97 6.38 -3.23
N VAL A 12 6.16 7.12 -2.50
CA VAL A 12 5.22 6.57 -1.53
C VAL A 12 3.86 7.21 -1.71
N GLY A 13 2.81 6.45 -1.44
CA GLY A 13 1.45 6.96 -1.53
C GLY A 13 0.48 6.13 -0.70
N HIS A 14 -0.59 6.76 -0.28
CA HIS A 14 -1.74 6.12 0.34
C HIS A 14 -2.99 6.46 -0.46
N SER A 15 -3.94 5.52 -0.58
CA SER A 15 -5.23 5.74 -1.24
C SER A 15 -5.05 6.20 -2.71
N LEU A 16 -5.76 7.24 -3.14
CA LEU A 16 -5.54 7.90 -4.43
C LEU A 16 -4.09 8.37 -4.63
N GLY A 17 -3.40 8.75 -3.54
CA GLY A 17 -1.99 9.07 -3.56
C GLY A 17 -1.12 7.87 -3.94
N ALA A 18 -1.52 6.64 -3.60
CA ALA A 18 -0.87 5.41 -4.03
C ALA A 18 -1.06 5.14 -5.54
N ALA A 19 -2.25 5.46 -6.07
CA ALA A 19 -2.46 5.39 -7.52
C ALA A 19 -1.57 6.39 -8.27
N THR A 20 -1.42 7.59 -7.71
CA THR A 20 -0.62 8.65 -8.30
C THR A 20 0.88 8.35 -8.18
N SER A 21 1.33 7.77 -7.06
CA SER A 21 2.73 7.46 -6.82
C SER A 21 3.27 6.41 -7.79
N ILE A 22 2.51 5.36 -8.14
CA ILE A 22 2.99 4.37 -9.11
C ILE A 22 3.11 4.97 -10.50
N LEU A 23 2.16 5.82 -10.92
CA LEU A 23 2.25 6.56 -12.19
C LEU A 23 3.48 7.48 -12.21
N ALA A 24 3.71 8.22 -11.13
CA ALA A 24 4.88 9.09 -11.00
C ALA A 24 6.19 8.27 -11.00
N ALA A 25 6.23 7.13 -10.32
CA ALA A 25 7.38 6.25 -10.31
C ALA A 25 7.70 5.69 -11.70
N MET A 26 6.66 5.35 -12.48
CA MET A 26 6.81 4.89 -13.86
C MET A 26 7.35 5.98 -14.79
N ASP A 27 6.98 7.24 -14.57
CA ASP A 27 7.56 8.39 -15.28
C ASP A 27 9.05 8.57 -14.91
N VAL A 28 9.35 8.59 -13.60
CA VAL A 28 10.72 8.74 -13.08
C VAL A 28 11.63 7.60 -13.55
N VAL A 29 11.18 6.35 -13.50
CA VAL A 29 11.98 5.19 -13.93
C VAL A 29 12.25 5.18 -15.44
N THR A 30 11.39 5.82 -16.22
CA THR A 30 11.53 5.90 -17.68
C THR A 30 12.44 7.05 -18.10
N HIS A 31 12.38 8.20 -17.40
CA HIS A 31 12.97 9.44 -17.89
C HIS A 31 14.09 10.02 -17.01
N ILE A 32 14.20 9.61 -15.75
CA ILE A 32 15.05 10.29 -14.75
C ILE A 32 16.08 9.34 -14.13
N SER A 33 15.67 8.21 -13.56
CA SER A 33 16.56 7.30 -12.81
C SER A 33 16.04 5.87 -12.81
N SER A 34 16.90 4.87 -13.00
CA SER A 34 16.51 3.46 -12.87
C SER A 34 16.45 2.96 -11.43
N ASP A 35 16.97 3.72 -10.45
CA ASP A 35 16.93 3.33 -9.04
C ASP A 35 15.73 3.96 -8.32
N VAL A 36 14.56 3.42 -8.62
CA VAL A 36 13.26 3.85 -8.08
C VAL A 36 12.64 2.70 -7.31
N SER A 37 12.09 2.98 -6.13
CA SER A 37 11.26 2.03 -5.38
C SER A 37 9.93 2.65 -4.98
N VAL A 38 8.86 1.85 -4.96
CA VAL A 38 7.49 2.27 -4.69
C VAL A 38 6.95 1.52 -3.48
N TYR A 39 6.39 2.28 -2.53
CA TYR A 39 5.71 1.73 -1.36
C TYR A 39 4.32 2.35 -1.22
N ASN A 40 3.32 1.54 -1.48
CA ASN A 40 1.95 2.00 -1.66
C ASN A 40 0.99 1.34 -0.68
N PHE A 41 0.15 2.13 -0.03
CA PHE A 41 -0.77 1.67 1.00
C PHE A 41 -2.21 1.85 0.53
N GLY A 42 -2.99 0.76 0.44
CA GLY A 42 -4.37 0.84 -0.03
C GLY A 42 -4.48 1.36 -1.46
N GLU A 43 -3.58 0.91 -2.33
CA GLU A 43 -3.54 1.32 -3.75
C GLU A 43 -4.73 0.75 -4.51
N PRO A 44 -5.58 1.57 -5.13
CA PRO A 44 -6.59 1.09 -6.08
C PRO A 44 -5.93 0.66 -7.39
N ARG A 45 -6.56 -0.22 -8.16
CA ARG A 45 -6.03 -0.65 -9.47
C ARG A 45 -5.87 0.57 -10.39
N VAL A 46 -4.69 0.71 -10.99
CA VAL A 46 -4.34 1.93 -11.74
C VAL A 46 -4.49 1.76 -13.24
N GLY A 47 -4.20 0.56 -13.75
CA GLY A 47 -4.18 0.31 -15.18
C GLY A 47 -4.59 -1.10 -15.53
N THR A 48 -4.51 -1.41 -16.82
CA THR A 48 -4.88 -2.71 -17.33
C THR A 48 -3.80 -3.77 -17.09
N SER A 49 -4.09 -5.02 -17.44
CA SER A 49 -3.09 -6.09 -17.51
C SER A 49 -1.82 -5.70 -18.30
N ALA A 50 -1.94 -4.86 -19.34
CA ALA A 50 -0.80 -4.33 -20.07
C ALA A 50 0.06 -3.35 -19.23
N PHE A 51 -0.58 -2.51 -18.40
CA PHE A 51 0.11 -1.64 -17.47
C PHE A 51 0.83 -2.46 -16.38
N SER A 52 0.18 -3.48 -15.81
CA SER A 52 0.80 -4.36 -14.81
C SER A 52 2.08 -5.03 -15.34
N GLN A 53 2.04 -5.56 -16.57
CA GLN A 53 3.22 -6.12 -17.24
C GLN A 53 4.32 -5.08 -17.48
N TRP A 54 3.94 -3.90 -17.98
CA TRP A 54 4.89 -2.81 -18.22
C TRP A 54 5.55 -2.33 -16.92
N ALA A 55 4.78 -2.12 -15.86
CA ALA A 55 5.25 -1.73 -14.54
C ALA A 55 6.21 -2.78 -13.96
N SER A 56 5.84 -4.06 -14.02
CA SER A 56 6.69 -5.17 -13.56
C SER A 56 8.03 -5.24 -14.28
N GLY A 57 8.06 -4.88 -15.57
CA GLY A 57 9.28 -4.85 -16.36
C GLY A 57 10.23 -3.70 -16.00
N ARG A 58 9.72 -2.60 -15.43
CA ARG A 58 10.51 -1.43 -15.03
C ARG A 58 10.81 -1.37 -13.54
N LEU A 59 9.89 -1.87 -12.73
CA LEU A 59 9.99 -2.00 -11.28
C LEU A 59 9.97 -3.50 -10.95
N PRO A 60 11.12 -4.18 -11.09
CA PRO A 60 11.18 -5.62 -10.86
C PRO A 60 10.93 -5.96 -9.38
N ALA A 61 10.82 -7.27 -9.13
CA ALA A 61 10.63 -7.80 -7.79
C ALA A 61 11.55 -7.14 -6.75
N GLY A 62 10.96 -6.60 -5.69
CA GLY A 62 11.68 -5.91 -4.61
C GLY A 62 11.81 -4.38 -4.80
N LYS A 63 11.33 -3.83 -5.91
CA LYS A 63 11.23 -2.37 -6.14
C LYS A 63 9.81 -1.84 -5.98
N GLN A 64 8.79 -2.69 -6.03
CA GLN A 64 7.41 -2.30 -5.81
C GLN A 64 6.79 -3.14 -4.69
N PHE A 65 6.06 -2.47 -3.81
CA PHE A 65 5.30 -3.08 -2.73
C PHE A 65 3.94 -2.40 -2.65
N ARG A 66 2.88 -3.16 -2.87
CA ARG A 66 1.51 -2.76 -2.57
C ARG A 66 1.13 -3.41 -1.27
N VAL A 67 0.68 -2.61 -0.32
CA VAL A 67 0.45 -3.05 1.04
C VAL A 67 -1.05 -2.86 1.32
N THR A 68 -1.78 -3.93 1.64
CA THR A 68 -3.27 -3.98 1.70
C THR A 68 -3.75 -4.47 3.06
N HIS A 69 -4.80 -3.83 3.60
CA HIS A 69 -5.27 -4.11 4.97
C HIS A 69 -6.63 -4.76 5.00
N LYS A 70 -6.72 -5.94 5.63
CA LYS A 70 -7.97 -6.61 5.97
C LYS A 70 -8.97 -6.53 4.82
N ARG A 71 -10.11 -5.84 5.04
CA ARG A 71 -11.26 -5.70 4.14
C ARG A 71 -11.38 -4.31 3.55
N ASP A 72 -10.24 -3.64 3.39
CA ASP A 72 -10.13 -2.35 2.70
C ASP A 72 -10.69 -2.49 1.27
N PRO A 73 -11.76 -1.74 0.92
CA PRO A 73 -12.36 -1.83 -0.41
C PRO A 73 -11.56 -1.13 -1.51
N VAL A 74 -10.62 -0.24 -1.17
CA VAL A 74 -9.93 0.60 -2.16
C VAL A 74 -9.04 -0.23 -3.10
N PRO A 75 -8.25 -1.21 -2.62
CA PRO A 75 -7.49 -2.10 -3.51
C PRO A 75 -8.34 -2.86 -4.53
N HIS A 76 -9.63 -3.08 -4.26
CA HIS A 76 -10.49 -3.86 -5.15
C HIS A 76 -11.19 -3.02 -6.22
N VAL A 77 -10.90 -1.72 -6.32
CA VAL A 77 -11.45 -0.83 -7.36
C VAL A 77 -10.35 -0.21 -8.22
N PRO A 78 -10.58 0.01 -9.54
CA PRO A 78 -11.68 -0.53 -10.33
C PRO A 78 -11.69 -2.08 -10.39
N PRO A 79 -12.83 -2.71 -10.73
CA PRO A 79 -12.93 -4.18 -10.76
C PRO A 79 -12.09 -4.83 -11.86
N MET A 80 -11.57 -6.04 -11.60
CA MET A 80 -10.83 -6.85 -12.60
C MET A 80 -11.68 -7.22 -13.83
N LEU A 81 -13.01 -7.25 -13.70
CA LEU A 81 -13.93 -7.49 -14.82
C LEU A 81 -13.76 -6.45 -15.95
N LEU A 82 -13.21 -5.27 -15.63
CA LEU A 82 -12.91 -4.20 -16.58
C LEU A 82 -11.44 -4.23 -17.07
N ASP A 83 -10.75 -5.38 -16.94
CA ASP A 83 -9.33 -5.59 -17.29
C ASP A 83 -8.34 -4.78 -16.43
N PHE A 84 -8.79 -4.16 -15.34
CA PHE A 84 -7.90 -3.55 -14.37
C PHE A 84 -7.15 -4.62 -13.59
N LEU A 85 -5.83 -4.47 -13.49
CA LEU A 85 -4.97 -5.43 -12.81
C LEU A 85 -3.88 -4.67 -12.06
N HIS A 86 -3.66 -5.08 -10.81
CA HIS A 86 -2.54 -4.61 -10.04
C HIS A 86 -1.20 -5.07 -10.63
N ALA A 87 -0.18 -4.24 -10.46
CA ALA A 87 1.21 -4.70 -10.57
C ALA A 87 1.53 -5.64 -9.39
N PRO A 88 2.42 -6.64 -9.54
CA PRO A 88 2.61 -7.69 -8.55
C PRO A 88 3.26 -7.16 -7.26
N HIS A 89 3.34 -8.04 -6.26
CA HIS A 89 3.85 -7.79 -4.90
C HIS A 89 2.87 -7.10 -3.96
N GLU A 90 1.73 -7.77 -3.73
CA GLU A 90 0.91 -7.50 -2.58
C GLU A 90 1.51 -8.07 -1.28
N LEU A 91 1.53 -7.24 -0.25
CA LEU A 91 1.73 -7.61 1.14
C LEU A 91 0.41 -7.37 1.87
N TRP A 92 -0.32 -8.45 2.14
CA TRP A 92 -1.63 -8.36 2.77
C TRP A 92 -1.52 -8.62 4.27
N TYR A 93 -2.12 -7.76 5.10
CA TYR A 93 -2.25 -7.99 6.53
C TYR A 93 -3.71 -8.10 6.93
N ASP A 94 -4.09 -9.28 7.41
CA ASP A 94 -5.40 -9.54 8.02
C ASP A 94 -5.34 -9.37 9.55
N ASN A 95 -4.82 -8.24 10.03
CA ASN A 95 -4.73 -7.95 11.47
C ASN A 95 -4.62 -6.44 11.76
N ASP A 96 -5.03 -6.02 12.97
CA ASP A 96 -5.14 -4.60 13.36
C ASP A 96 -3.87 -3.97 13.98
N GLY A 97 -2.73 -4.65 14.00
CA GLY A 97 -1.62 -4.12 14.80
C GLY A 97 -0.35 -4.94 14.90
N ASP A 98 -0.19 -5.99 14.11
CA ASP A 98 1.11 -6.63 13.90
C ASP A 98 1.73 -6.14 12.59
N THR A 99 3.03 -6.37 12.42
CA THR A 99 3.72 -6.27 11.12
C THR A 99 3.78 -7.64 10.43
N THR A 100 3.04 -8.64 10.92
CA THR A 100 2.86 -9.93 10.23
C THR A 100 1.96 -9.72 9.02
N TYR A 101 2.42 -10.19 7.87
CA TYR A 101 1.74 -10.10 6.58
C TYR A 101 1.94 -11.39 5.81
N ASP A 102 1.02 -11.66 4.89
CA ASP A 102 1.16 -12.64 3.84
C ASP A 102 1.79 -11.97 2.61
N ASN A 103 2.84 -12.59 2.08
CA ASN A 103 3.44 -12.15 0.83
C ASN A 103 2.74 -12.88 -0.32
N CYS A 104 1.90 -12.15 -1.04
CA CYS A 104 0.97 -12.71 -2.00
C CYS A 104 1.68 -13.10 -3.28
N ALA A 105 1.27 -14.24 -3.84
CA ALA A 105 1.87 -14.82 -5.04
C ALA A 105 1.32 -14.17 -6.33
N ASP A 106 1.28 -12.83 -6.37
CA ASP A 106 0.85 -12.07 -7.53
C ASP A 106 1.81 -12.27 -8.71
N SER A 107 1.26 -12.22 -9.92
CA SER A 107 2.03 -12.16 -11.15
C SER A 107 1.62 -10.91 -11.95
N PRO A 108 2.42 -10.50 -12.96
CA PRO A 108 2.03 -9.41 -13.86
C PRO A 108 0.75 -9.64 -14.68
N THR A 109 0.15 -10.83 -14.57
CA THR A 109 -1.03 -11.25 -15.35
C THR A 109 -2.21 -11.69 -14.48
N HIS A 110 -2.00 -11.91 -13.18
CA HIS A 110 -2.99 -12.46 -12.25
C HIS A 110 -2.68 -11.99 -10.83
N GLU A 111 -3.72 -11.56 -10.10
CA GLU A 111 -3.68 -11.30 -8.65
C GLU A 111 -3.90 -12.60 -7.87
N SER A 112 -3.29 -12.71 -6.69
CA SER A 112 -3.38 -13.91 -5.83
C SER A 112 -4.77 -14.05 -5.21
N PRO A 113 -5.53 -15.13 -5.49
CA PRO A 113 -6.88 -15.32 -4.92
C PRO A 113 -6.87 -15.64 -3.42
N ASP A 114 -5.70 -15.97 -2.85
CA ASP A 114 -5.55 -16.39 -1.45
C ASP A 114 -5.26 -15.22 -0.48
N CYS A 115 -5.15 -13.98 -0.99
CA CYS A 115 -4.83 -12.78 -0.19
C CYS A 115 -6.05 -11.88 0.00
N SER A 116 -5.94 -10.56 -0.25
CA SER A 116 -7.08 -9.65 -0.10
C SER A 116 -8.24 -10.02 -1.01
N ASP A 117 -7.99 -10.66 -2.15
CA ASP A 117 -9.05 -11.16 -3.03
C ASP A 117 -9.80 -12.39 -2.47
N SER A 118 -9.35 -12.99 -1.35
CA SER A 118 -10.01 -14.12 -0.69
C SER A 118 -11.22 -13.73 0.17
N ILE A 119 -11.42 -12.42 0.40
CA ILE A 119 -12.41 -11.87 1.32
C ILE A 119 -13.41 -10.95 0.61
N ILE A 120 -14.51 -10.63 1.28
CA ILE A 120 -15.45 -9.60 0.81
C ILE A 120 -14.99 -8.23 1.34
N PRO A 121 -14.67 -7.25 0.47
CA PRO A 121 -14.32 -5.90 0.90
C PRO A 121 -15.55 -5.11 1.35
N TYR A 122 -15.53 -4.55 2.55
CA TYR A 122 -16.63 -3.70 3.06
C TYR A 122 -16.23 -2.71 4.16
N GLY A 123 -14.97 -2.73 4.64
CA GLY A 123 -14.53 -1.94 5.78
C GLY A 123 -13.73 -0.72 5.36
N ILE A 124 -14.36 0.45 5.21
CA ILE A 124 -13.62 1.68 4.88
C ILE A 124 -12.64 2.09 5.98
N ASP A 125 -12.90 1.67 7.22
CA ASP A 125 -11.99 1.91 8.33
C ASP A 125 -10.66 1.17 8.14
N ASP A 126 -10.66 -0.02 7.54
CA ASP A 126 -9.43 -0.76 7.24
C ASP A 126 -8.53 0.02 6.26
N HIS A 127 -9.12 0.92 5.45
CA HIS A 127 -8.36 1.83 4.58
C HIS A 127 -7.60 2.94 5.33
N LEU A 128 -7.89 3.18 6.61
CA LEU A 128 -7.34 4.29 7.39
C LEU A 128 -6.23 3.87 8.35
N LEU A 129 -5.95 2.58 8.46
CA LEU A 129 -4.93 2.03 9.36
C LEU A 129 -3.96 1.16 8.56
N TYR A 130 -2.68 1.53 8.61
CA TYR A 130 -1.64 0.84 7.87
C TYR A 130 -0.40 0.66 8.75
N LEU A 131 0.07 -0.59 8.93
CA LEU A 131 1.21 -0.95 9.80
C LEU A 131 1.05 -0.50 11.26
N GLY A 132 -0.19 -0.42 11.75
CA GLY A 132 -0.51 0.10 13.08
C GLY A 132 -0.25 1.61 13.21
N ILE A 133 -0.35 2.36 12.11
CA ILE A 133 -0.27 3.82 12.06
C ILE A 133 -1.52 4.33 11.33
N CYS A 134 -2.20 5.29 11.93
CA CYS A 134 -3.27 6.02 11.27
C CYS A 134 -2.72 6.76 10.04
N THR A 135 -3.35 6.56 8.89
CA THR A 135 -3.03 7.25 7.62
C THR A 135 -3.95 8.44 7.35
N GLU A 136 -4.95 8.65 8.21
CA GLU A 136 -5.77 9.84 8.22
C GLU A 136 -5.02 11.09 8.72
N CYS A 137 -5.53 12.27 8.39
CA CYS A 137 -4.93 13.55 8.77
C CYS A 137 -4.90 13.79 10.29
N SER A 138 -5.74 13.11 11.07
CA SER A 138 -5.76 13.21 12.53
C SER A 138 -6.17 11.88 13.17
N CYS A 139 -5.28 11.31 13.98
CA CYS A 139 -5.52 10.05 14.68
C CYS A 139 -5.95 10.35 16.13
N ASP A 140 -7.27 10.44 16.36
CA ASP A 140 -7.81 10.64 17.71
C ASP A 140 -7.97 9.30 18.44
N SER A 141 -7.50 9.25 19.68
CA SER A 141 -7.72 8.17 20.64
C SER A 141 -9.18 7.71 20.73
N LYS A 142 -10.15 8.63 20.69
CA LYS A 142 -11.58 8.29 20.72
C LYS A 142 -11.99 7.54 19.46
N ARG A 143 -11.60 8.05 18.29
CA ARG A 143 -11.88 7.41 16.99
C ARG A 143 -11.25 6.02 16.90
N LEU A 144 -10.02 5.85 17.38
CA LEU A 144 -9.37 4.55 17.43
C LEU A 144 -10.15 3.53 18.27
N ILE A 145 -10.69 3.95 19.42
CA ILE A 145 -11.49 3.09 20.30
C ILE A 145 -12.82 2.74 19.64
N ASP A 146 -13.49 3.74 19.05
CA ASP A 146 -14.80 3.57 18.41
C ASP A 146 -14.72 2.66 17.18
N THR A 147 -13.63 2.76 16.40
CA THR A 147 -13.44 2.00 15.16
C THR A 147 -12.82 0.62 15.38
N TYR A 148 -11.73 0.51 16.15
CA TYR A 148 -10.95 -0.73 16.28
C TYR A 148 -11.11 -1.41 17.64
N GLY A 149 -11.89 -0.81 18.53
CA GLY A 149 -12.10 -1.28 19.89
C GLY A 149 -10.94 -0.92 20.85
N PRO A 150 -11.20 -1.00 22.16
CA PRO A 150 -10.30 -0.47 23.19
C PRO A 150 -8.95 -1.19 23.26
N LYS A 151 -8.91 -2.49 22.94
CA LYS A 151 -7.68 -3.28 22.97
C LYS A 151 -6.70 -2.89 21.86
N VAL A 152 -7.21 -2.74 20.64
CA VAL A 152 -6.40 -2.31 19.49
C VAL A 152 -5.95 -0.87 19.69
N ALA A 153 -6.88 0.02 20.03
CA ALA A 153 -6.59 1.43 20.28
C ALA A 153 -5.48 1.62 21.32
N ALA A 154 -5.52 0.90 22.45
CA ALA A 154 -4.48 0.97 23.47
C ALA A 154 -3.09 0.57 22.93
N ARG A 155 -3.01 -0.46 22.08
CA ARG A 155 -1.76 -0.89 21.45
C ARG A 155 -1.24 0.16 20.46
N LEU A 156 -2.12 0.70 19.62
CA LEU A 156 -1.79 1.74 18.63
C LEU A 156 -1.30 3.03 19.32
N LEU A 157 -2.03 3.51 20.32
CA LEU A 157 -1.66 4.69 21.12
C LEU A 157 -0.31 4.50 21.84
N ALA A 158 -0.05 3.30 22.38
CA ALA A 158 1.24 2.98 22.99
C ALA A 158 2.40 3.03 21.97
N ARG A 159 2.18 2.57 20.73
CA ARG A 159 3.17 2.68 19.64
C ARG A 159 3.42 4.14 19.24
N MET A 160 2.37 4.96 19.14
CA MET A 160 2.48 6.38 18.83
C MET A 160 3.27 7.15 19.90
N SER A 161 3.01 6.87 21.18
CA SER A 161 3.74 7.48 22.30
C SER A 161 5.23 7.11 22.32
N LYS A 162 5.58 5.88 21.93
CA LYS A 162 6.97 5.44 21.80
C LYS A 162 7.70 6.13 20.64
N LYS A 163 7.04 6.36 19.49
CA LYS A 163 7.63 7.07 18.36
C LYS A 163 7.92 8.54 18.66
N ASN A 164 7.02 9.23 19.37
CA ASN A 164 7.25 10.63 19.79
C ASN A 164 8.42 10.80 20.77
N LYS A 165 8.84 9.73 21.45
CA LYS A 165 10.03 9.72 22.32
C LYS A 165 11.32 9.31 21.60
N ALA A 166 11.22 8.87 20.35
CA ALA A 166 12.34 8.37 19.54
C ALA A 166 12.76 9.33 18.42
N GLN A 167 12.12 10.51 18.32
CA GLN A 167 12.62 11.61 17.50
C GLN A 167 13.64 12.42 18.33
N PRO A 168 14.88 12.64 17.82
CA PRO A 168 15.88 13.48 18.48
C PRO A 168 15.48 14.96 18.49
#